data_AF-A0A0Q0VIM8-F1
#
_entry.id   AF-A0A0Q0VIM8-F1
#
_cell.length_a   1.000
_cell.length_b   1.000
_cell.length_c   1.000
_cell.angle_alpha   90.00
_cell.angle_beta   90.00
_cell.angle_gamma   90.00
#
_symmetry.space_group_name_H-M   'P 1'
#
loop_
_entity.id
_entity.type
_entity.pdbx_description
1 polymer ?
#
loop_
_entity_poly.entity_id
_entity_poly.type
_entity_poly.pdbx_seq_one_letter_code
_entity_poly.pdbx_strand_id
1 'polypeptide(L)' 'MQQKFEKRFVLIPMGLFLISGTFIVAQFQAMPDLVRGLLFGTGFGLMLLPFLYKKIKPSSY' A
#
# COMPACT_ATOMS: atom_id res chain seq x y z
N MET A 1 -13.42 34.91 7.85
CA MET A 1 -12.10 34.48 7.31
C MET A 1 -12.27 33.12 6.65
N GLN A 2 -12.64 33.11 5.37
CA GLN A 2 -12.82 31.86 4.62
C GLN A 2 -11.64 31.65 3.67
N GLN A 3 -11.32 30.38 3.44
CA GLN A 3 -10.39 29.85 2.42
C GLN A 3 -8.89 29.88 2.77
N LYS A 4 -8.36 28.68 3.12
CA LYS A 4 -7.01 28.16 2.77
C LYS A 4 -6.72 26.74 3.33
N PHE A 5 -7.69 26.07 3.95
CA PHE A 5 -7.49 24.74 4.57
C PHE A 5 -7.56 23.55 3.60
N GLU A 6 -8.22 23.68 2.45
CA GLU A 6 -8.45 22.59 1.48
C GLU A 6 -7.14 21.95 0.96
N LYS A 7 -6.16 22.76 0.56
CA LYS A 7 -4.90 22.24 -0.03
C LYS A 7 -3.94 21.65 1.01
N ARG A 8 -4.00 22.09 2.27
CA ARG A 8 -3.14 21.56 3.35
C ARG A 8 -3.65 20.24 3.91
N PHE A 9 -4.96 20.00 3.82
CA PHE A 9 -5.56 18.76 4.32
C PHE A 9 -5.09 17.53 3.56
N VAL A 10 -4.66 17.66 2.29
CA VAL A 10 -4.08 16.57 1.50
C VAL A 10 -2.59 16.37 1.79
N LEU A 11 -1.86 17.45 2.12
CA LEU A 11 -0.43 17.36 2.46
C LEU A 11 -0.17 16.57 3.73
N ILE A 12 -1.07 16.64 4.73
CA ILE A 12 -0.93 15.93 6.00
C ILE A 12 -0.95 14.40 5.82
N PRO A 13 -1.98 13.78 5.23
CA PRO A 13 -2.02 12.34 4.99
C PRO A 13 -0.94 11.90 4.01
N MET A 14 -0.58 12.72 3.02
CA MET A 14 0.50 12.42 2.07
C MET A 14 1.87 12.41 2.75
N GLY A 15 2.12 13.35 3.68
CA GLY A 15 3.32 13.36 4.51
C GLY A 15 3.37 12.17 5.48
N LEU A 16 2.24 11.85 6.13
CA LEU A 16 2.11 10.66 6.98
C LEU A 16 2.38 9.36 6.22
N PHE A 17 1.88 9.26 4.98
CA PHE A 17 2.10 8.11 4.10
C PHE A 17 3.59 7.96 3.76
N LEU A 18 4.27 9.05 3.38
CA LEU A 18 5.70 9.03 3.08
C LEU A 18 6.55 8.67 4.30
N ILE A 19 6.24 9.23 5.47
CA ILE A 19 6.96 8.93 6.73
C ILE A 19 6.76 7.47 7.12
N SER A 20 5.52 6.98 7.08
CA SER A 20 5.20 5.57 7.38
C SER A 20 5.89 4.61 6.41
N GLY A 21 5.85 4.90 5.11
CA GLY A 21 6.57 4.12 4.10
C GLY A 21 8.07 4.08 4.33
N THR A 22 8.67 5.21 4.72
CA THR A 22 10.11 5.30 5.03
C THR A 22 10.47 4.48 6.26
N PHE A 23 9.62 4.52 7.31
CA PHE A 23 9.81 3.72 8.52
C PHE A 23 9.73 2.22 8.24
N ILE A 24 8.75 1.80 7.43
CA ILE A 24 8.62 0.42 6.97
C ILE A 24 9.88 0.01 6.22
N VAL A 25 10.33 0.78 5.22
CA VAL A 25 11.54 0.43 4.46
C VAL A 25 12.80 0.39 5.33
N ALA A 26 12.97 1.33 6.26
CA ALA A 26 14.11 1.38 7.16
C ALA A 26 14.13 0.19 8.15
N GLN A 27 12.96 -0.21 8.66
CA GLN A 27 12.85 -1.34 9.57
C GLN A 27 13.03 -2.69 8.86
N PHE A 28 12.73 -2.74 7.55
CA PHE A 28 12.91 -3.93 6.73
C PHE A 28 14.35 -4.13 6.23
N GLN A 29 15.25 -3.16 6.39
CA GLN A 29 16.68 -3.36 6.10
C GLN A 29 17.35 -4.33 7.09
N ALA A 30 16.86 -4.38 8.33
CA ALA A 30 17.35 -5.31 9.36
C ALA A 30 16.46 -6.56 9.49
N MET A 31 15.41 -6.70 8.66
CA MET A 31 14.55 -7.87 8.70
C MET A 31 15.26 -9.08 8.07
N PRO A 32 15.09 -10.28 8.65
CA PRO A 32 15.58 -11.51 8.04
C PRO A 32 15.04 -11.67 6.61
N ASP A 33 15.88 -12.16 5.69
CA ASP A 33 15.52 -12.34 4.27
C ASP A 33 14.21 -13.11 4.06
N LEU A 34 13.93 -14.08 4.95
CA LEU A 34 12.68 -14.84 4.96
C LEU A 34 11.44 -13.94 5.13
N VAL A 35 11.48 -13.01 6.09
CA VAL A 35 10.37 -12.11 6.41
C VAL A 35 10.15 -11.12 5.27
N ARG A 36 11.24 -10.61 4.71
CA ARG A 36 11.21 -9.72 3.54
C ARG A 36 10.62 -10.44 2.33
N GLY A 37 11.07 -11.66 2.03
CA GLY A 37 10.52 -12.49 0.95
C GLY A 37 9.04 -12.80 1.14
N LEU A 38 8.61 -13.08 2.37
CA LEU A 38 7.21 -13.36 2.68
C LEU A 38 6.32 -12.12 2.49
N LEU A 39 6.77 -10.94 2.94
CA LEU A 39 6.02 -9.68 2.77
C LEU A 39 5.94 -9.23 1.31
N PHE A 40 7.03 -9.34 0.55
CA PHE A 40 7.01 -9.06 -0.89
C PHE A 40 6.17 -10.09 -1.64
N GLY A 41 6.31 -11.38 -1.33
CA GLY A 41 5.57 -12.47 -1.96
C GLY A 41 4.07 -12.39 -1.69
N THR A 42 3.66 -12.08 -0.45
CA THR A 42 2.25 -11.86 -0.09
C THR A 42 1.69 -10.60 -0.74
N GLY A 43 2.46 -9.51 -0.80
CA GLY A 43 2.07 -8.29 -1.53
C GLY A 43 1.84 -8.56 -3.02
N PHE A 44 2.77 -9.25 -3.69
CA PHE A 44 2.62 -9.66 -5.09
C PHE A 44 1.46 -10.64 -5.30
N GLY A 45 1.29 -11.61 -4.40
CA GLY A 45 0.19 -12.56 -4.44
C GLY A 45 -1.17 -11.87 -4.32
N LEU A 46 -1.30 -10.89 -3.43
CA LEU A 46 -2.50 -10.08 -3.27
C LEU A 46 -2.76 -9.15 -4.46
N MET A 47 -1.73 -8.60 -5.10
CA MET A 47 -1.88 -7.83 -6.34
C MET A 47 -2.38 -8.69 -7.51
N LEU A 48 -1.94 -9.96 -7.60
CA LEU A 48 -2.35 -10.89 -8.65
C LEU A 48 -3.71 -11.56 -8.39
N LEU A 49 -4.10 -11.70 -7.12
CA LEU A 49 -5.37 -12.29 -6.70
C LEU A 49 -6.60 -11.72 -7.43
N PRO A 50 -6.80 -10.39 -7.55
CA PRO A 50 -7.95 -9.84 -8.24
C PRO A 50 -7.93 -10.14 -9.74
N PHE A 51 -6.77 -10.29 -10.39
CA PHE A 51 -6.71 -10.69 -11.81
C PHE A 51 -7.13 -12.15 -12.01
N LEU A 52 -6.75 -13.03 -11.07
CA LEU A 52 -7.18 -14.43 -11.05
C LEU A 52 -8.67 -14.55 -10.76
N TYR A 53 -9.19 -13.83 -9.75
CA TYR A 53 -10.60 -13.88 -9.35
C TYR A 53 -11.54 -13.13 -10.31
N LYS A 54 -11.08 -12.09 -11.01
CA LYS A 54 -11.88 -11.40 -12.04
C LYS A 54 -12.21 -12.32 -13.21
N LYS A 55 -11.43 -13.38 -13.43
CA LYS A 55 -11.70 -14.43 -14.41
C LYS A 55 -12.72 -15.49 -13.92
N ILE A 56 -13.02 -15.55 -12.62
CA ILE A 56 -13.82 -16.61 -11.98
C ILE A 56 -15.28 -16.17 -11.72
N LYS A 57 -15.62 -14.87 -11.79
CA LYS A 57 -17.03 -14.45 -11.79
C LYS A 57 -17.62 -14.66 -13.19
N PRO A 58 -18.57 -15.59 -13.39
CA PRO A 58 -19.40 -15.54 -14.58
C PRO A 58 -20.20 -14.25 -14.52
N SER A 59 -20.14 -13.51 -15.62
CA SER A 59 -21.02 -12.39 -15.91
C SER A 59 -22.46 -12.89 -15.95
N SER A 60 -23.12 -13.04 -14.80
CA SER A 60 -24.57 -13.18 -14.75
C SER A 60 -25.15 -11.77 -14.68
N TYR A 61 -25.52 -11.28 -15.87
CA TYR A 61 -26.48 -10.20 -16.05
C TYR A 61 -27.86 -10.64 -15.55
#